data_AF-A0A7W7G8U1-F1
#
_entry.id   AF-A0A7W7G8U1-F1
#
_cell.length_a   1.000
_cell.length_b   1.000
_cell.length_c   1.000
_cell.angle_alpha   90.00
_cell.angle_beta   90.00
_cell.angle_gamma   90.00
#
_symmetry.space_group_name_H-M   'P 1'
#
loop_
_entity.id
_entity.type
_entity.pdbx_description
1 polymer ?
#
loop_
_entity_poly.entity_id
_entity_poly.type
_entity_poly.pdbx_seq_one_letter_code
_entity_poly.pdbx_strand_id
1 'polypeptide(L)'
;MISIVKDLAAEALFVSDLQPSQCPSNEAVEQAVTDMILLHGSDGCAAEVAVEFGDHPDVAVRRMHWVHTELTEVMEPRRAAVFH
;
A
#
# COMPACT_ATOMS: atom_id res chain seq x y z
N MET A 1 -18.16 1.98 1.14
CA MET A 1 -17.51 0.75 1.63
C MET A 1 -16.16 0.48 0.95
N ILE A 2 -16.00 0.80 -0.33
CA ILE A 2 -14.72 0.64 -1.08
C ILE A 2 -13.56 1.50 -0.52
N SER A 3 -13.85 2.66 0.09
CA SER A 3 -12.80 3.54 0.64
C SER A 3 -12.02 2.89 1.79
N ILE A 4 -12.70 2.24 2.74
CA ILE A 4 -12.06 1.68 3.95
C ILE A 4 -11.03 0.60 3.59
N VAL A 5 -11.34 -0.24 2.60
CA VAL A 5 -10.40 -1.29 2.14
C VAL A 5 -9.18 -0.67 1.47
N LYS A 6 -9.37 0.42 0.71
CA LYS A 6 -8.27 1.14 0.06
C LYS A 6 -7.37 1.84 1.09
N ASP A 7 -7.97 2.45 2.10
CA ASP A 7 -7.25 3.15 3.16
C ASP A 7 -6.41 2.16 3.98
N LEU A 8 -6.99 1.02 4.36
CA LEU A 8 -6.28 -0.07 5.02
C LEU A 8 -5.13 -0.64 4.16
N ALA A 9 -5.37 -0.88 2.87
CA ALA A 9 -4.33 -1.36 1.97
C ALA A 9 -3.19 -0.34 1.82
N ALA A 10 -3.51 0.96 1.84
CA ALA A 10 -2.51 2.01 1.78
C ALA A 10 -1.65 2.02 3.05
N GLU A 11 -2.26 1.98 4.23
CA GLU A 11 -1.54 1.92 5.51
C GLU A 11 -0.66 0.67 5.60
N ALA A 12 -1.19 -0.48 5.19
CA ALA A 12 -0.44 -1.74 5.17
C ALA A 12 0.75 -1.71 4.20
N LEU A 13 0.56 -1.24 2.96
CA LEU A 13 1.67 -1.13 2.00
C LEU A 13 2.71 -0.11 2.47
N PHE A 14 2.26 0.99 3.08
CA PHE A 14 3.13 2.05 3.57
C PHE A 14 4.18 1.53 4.55
N VAL A 15 3.76 0.71 5.52
CA VAL A 15 4.60 0.17 6.60
C VAL A 15 5.39 -1.07 6.17
N SER A 16 5.15 -1.60 4.96
CA SER A 16 5.94 -2.71 4.42
C SER A 16 7.35 -2.29 4.02
N ASP A 17 8.26 -3.26 3.96
CA ASP A 17 9.63 -3.08 3.46
C ASP A 17 9.74 -2.95 1.93
N LEU A 18 8.61 -3.04 1.20
CA LEU A 18 8.62 -3.00 -0.26
C LEU A 18 8.95 -1.60 -0.78
N GLN A 19 9.92 -1.46 -1.67
CA GLN A 19 10.44 -0.16 -2.13
C GLN A 19 10.20 0.09 -3.63
N PRO A 20 10.04 1.36 -4.05
CA PRO A 20 9.89 1.73 -5.46
C PRO A 20 11.06 1.24 -6.33
N SER A 21 12.28 1.21 -5.78
CA SER A 21 13.49 0.79 -6.48
C SER A 21 13.50 -0.70 -6.84
N GLN A 22 12.65 -1.51 -6.21
CA GLN A 22 12.52 -2.93 -6.50
C GLN A 22 11.63 -3.19 -7.73
N CYS A 23 10.97 -2.16 -8.27
CA CYS A 23 10.00 -2.27 -9.37
C CYS A 23 9.00 -3.42 -9.11
N PRO A 24 8.25 -3.36 -8.00
CA PRO A 24 7.44 -4.49 -7.56
C PRO A 24 6.36 -4.86 -8.57
N SER A 25 6.04 -6.16 -8.66
CA SER A 25 4.89 -6.62 -9.40
C SER A 25 3.60 -6.41 -8.59
N ASN A 26 2.45 -6.39 -9.26
CA ASN A 26 1.15 -6.34 -8.58
C ASN A 26 1.00 -7.44 -7.52
N GLU A 27 1.47 -8.66 -7.81
CA GLU A 27 1.45 -9.78 -6.86
C GLU A 27 2.31 -9.52 -5.62
N ALA A 28 3.50 -8.92 -5.79
CA ALA A 28 4.35 -8.56 -4.67
C ALA A 28 3.71 -7.49 -3.78
N VAL A 29 2.99 -6.52 -4.38
CA VAL A 29 2.24 -5.50 -3.66
C VAL A 29 1.07 -6.13 -2.88
N GLU A 30 0.28 -7.00 -3.53
CA GLU A 30 -0.83 -7.72 -2.88
C GLU A 30 -0.35 -8.57 -1.70
N GLN A 31 0.78 -9.26 -1.87
CA GLN A 31 1.36 -10.08 -0.81
C GLN A 31 1.85 -9.23 0.36
N ALA A 32 2.57 -8.13 0.09
CA ALA A 32 3.06 -7.23 1.14
C ALA A 32 1.91 -6.60 1.94
N VAL A 33 0.84 -6.18 1.27
CA VAL A 33 -0.38 -5.68 1.94
C VAL A 33 -0.98 -6.77 2.84
N THR A 34 -1.11 -7.99 2.33
CA THR A 34 -1.66 -9.11 3.09
C THR A 34 -0.81 -9.41 4.33
N ASP A 35 0.51 -9.48 4.17
CA ASP A 35 1.45 -9.78 5.25
C ASP A 35 1.38 -8.72 6.36
N MET A 36 1.33 -7.43 6.00
CA MET A 36 1.24 -6.35 6.98
C MET A 36 -0.10 -6.30 7.70
N ILE A 37 -1.22 -6.55 7.00
CA ILE A 37 -2.54 -6.66 7.64
C ILE A 37 -2.58 -7.84 8.62
N LEU A 38 -1.98 -8.99 8.27
CA LEU A 38 -1.93 -10.14 9.17
C LEU A 38 -1.02 -9.89 10.38
N LEU A 39 0.04 -9.11 10.21
CA LEU A 39 0.99 -8.80 11.28
C LEU A 39 0.46 -7.75 12.26
N HIS A 40 -0.09 -6.64 11.75
CA HIS A 40 -0.46 -5.47 12.55
C HIS A 40 -1.97 -5.31 12.76
N GLY A 41 -2.80 -5.90 11.91
CA GLY A 41 -4.24 -5.58 11.86
C GLY A 41 -4.50 -4.16 11.36
N SER A 42 -5.77 -3.74 11.27
CA SER A 42 -6.12 -2.43 10.71
C SER A 42 -5.56 -1.26 11.51
N ASP A 43 -5.85 -1.25 12.81
CA ASP A 43 -5.48 -0.12 13.66
C ASP A 43 -3.97 -0.10 13.91
N GLY A 44 -3.31 -1.27 13.85
CA GLY A 44 -1.87 -1.38 13.97
C GLY A 44 -1.12 -0.81 12.78
N CYS A 45 -1.61 -1.01 11.54
CA CYS A 45 -1.01 -0.38 10.37
C CYS A 45 -1.04 1.15 10.48
N ALA A 46 -2.20 1.72 10.83
CA ALA A 46 -2.32 3.17 11.05
C ALA A 46 -1.44 3.68 12.19
N ALA A 47 -1.33 2.91 13.29
CA ALA A 47 -0.47 3.25 14.42
C ALA A 47 1.01 3.27 14.04
N GLU A 48 1.47 2.29 13.27
CA GLU A 48 2.88 2.18 12.85
C GLU A 48 3.28 3.34 11.93
N VAL A 49 2.40 3.77 11.02
CA VAL A 49 2.58 4.99 10.22
C VAL A 49 2.80 6.21 11.13
N ALA A 50 1.94 6.37 12.15
CA ALA A 50 2.00 7.52 13.05
C ALA A 50 3.24 7.50 13.95
N VAL A 51 3.63 6.34 14.46
CA VAL A 51 4.79 6.17 15.35
C VAL A 51 6.09 6.47 14.61
N GLU A 52 6.29 5.87 13.44
CA GLU A 52 7.58 5.96 12.73
C GLU A 52 7.72 7.26 11.92
N PHE A 53 6.62 7.77 11.38
CA PHE A 53 6.64 8.89 10.43
C PHE A 53 5.92 10.15 10.92
N GLY A 54 5.34 10.15 12.11
CA GLY A 54 4.62 11.30 12.67
C GLY A 54 5.48 12.57 12.79
N ASP A 55 6.77 12.41 13.09
CA ASP A 55 7.74 13.51 13.17
C ASP A 55 8.39 13.87 11.82
N HIS A 56 8.16 13.07 10.77
CA HIS A 56 8.75 13.24 9.44
C HIS A 56 7.67 13.26 8.34
N PRO A 57 6.77 14.26 8.34
CA PRO A 57 5.63 14.30 7.43
C PRO A 57 6.02 14.42 5.96
N ASP A 58 7.18 15.01 5.63
CA ASP A 58 7.68 15.10 4.26
C ASP A 58 8.07 13.72 3.69
N VAL A 59 8.66 12.87 4.54
CA VAL A 59 8.98 11.48 4.19
C VAL A 59 7.70 10.69 4.04
N ALA A 60 6.76 10.86 4.98
CA ALA A 60 5.45 10.19 4.94
C ALA A 60 4.69 10.52 3.66
N VAL A 61 4.58 11.79 3.28
CA VAL A 61 3.86 12.22 2.08
C VAL A 61 4.46 11.60 0.82
N ARG A 62 5.80 11.58 0.71
CA ARG A 62 6.48 10.98 -0.45
C ARG A 62 6.22 9.48 -0.55
N ARG A 63 6.27 8.77 0.58
CA ARG A 63 5.97 7.33 0.65
C ARG A 63 4.51 7.05 0.30
N MET A 64 3.57 7.82 0.86
CA MET A 64 2.13 7.63 0.63
C MET A 64 1.73 7.93 -0.82
N HIS A 65 2.38 8.91 -1.46
CA HIS A 65 2.16 9.16 -2.89
C HIS A 65 2.53 7.94 -3.74
N TRP A 66 3.68 7.32 -3.47
CA TRP A 66 4.07 6.09 -4.15
C TRP A 66 3.07 4.94 -3.87
N VAL A 67 2.69 4.73 -2.62
CA VAL A 67 1.69 3.72 -2.23
C VAL A 67 0.40 3.85 -3.04
N HIS A 68 -0.12 5.08 -3.18
CA HIS A 68 -1.34 5.31 -3.95
C HIS A 68 -1.17 5.03 -5.45
N THR A 69 0.01 5.30 -6.02
CA THR A 69 0.31 4.94 -7.41
C THR A 69 0.25 3.42 -7.60
N GLU A 70 0.98 2.65 -6.78
CA GLU A 70 1.00 1.19 -6.86
C GLU A 70 -0.39 0.58 -6.64
N LEU A 71 -1.12 1.03 -5.63
CA LEU A 71 -2.47 0.52 -5.36
C LEU A 71 -3.47 0.88 -6.45
N THR A 72 -3.28 2.00 -7.14
CA THR A 72 -4.10 2.29 -8.32
C THR A 72 -3.83 1.23 -9.39
N GLU A 73 -2.57 0.91 -9.70
CA GLU A 73 -2.23 -0.11 -10.70
C GLU A 73 -2.72 -1.52 -10.33
N VAL A 74 -2.72 -1.87 -9.04
CA VAL A 74 -3.23 -3.16 -8.55
C VAL A 74 -4.76 -3.21 -8.56
N MET A 75 -5.43 -2.13 -8.12
CA MET A 75 -6.88 -2.10 -7.95
C MET A 75 -7.64 -1.71 -9.23
N GLU A 76 -6.96 -1.19 -10.26
CA GLU A 76 -7.56 -1.02 -11.57
C GLU A 76 -8.08 -2.38 -12.04
N PRO A 77 -9.38 -2.50 -12.36
CA PRO A 77 -9.92 -3.76 -12.85
C PRO A 77 -9.11 -4.11 -14.09
N ARG A 78 -8.48 -5.29 -14.08
CA ARG A 78 -7.72 -5.83 -15.21
C ARG A 78 -8.58 -5.63 -16.45
N ARG A 79 -8.33 -4.56 -17.22
CA ARG A 79 -9.00 -4.31 -18.49
C ARG A 79 -8.48 -5.44 -19.35
N ALA A 80 -9.26 -6.53 -19.35
CA ALA A 80 -8.91 -7.74 -20.02
C ALA A 80 -8.42 -7.32 -21.40
N ALA A 81 -7.17 -7.69 -21.70
CA ALA A 81 -6.71 -7.71 -23.05
C ALA A 81 -7.69 -8.62 -23.79
N VAL A 82 -8.71 -8.01 -24.39
CA VAL A 82 -9.49 -8.61 -25.46
C VAL A 82 -8.50 -8.66 -26.61
N PHE A 83 -7.72 -9.74 -26.65
CA PHE A 83 -6.95 -10.09 -27.83
C PHE A 83 -7.97 -10.38 -28.93
N HIS A 84 -7.94 -9.58 -30.00
CA HIS A 84 -8.61 -9.83 -31.26
C HIS A 84 -7.59 -10.37 -32.26
#